data_AF-A0A080LWD1-F1
#
_entry.id   AF-A0A080LWD1-F1
#
_cell.length_a   1.000
_cell.length_b   1.000
_cell.length_c   1.000
_cell.angle_alpha   90.00
_cell.angle_beta   90.00
_cell.angle_gamma   90.00
#
_symmetry.space_group_name_H-M   'P 1'
#
loop_
_entity.id
_entity.type
_entity.pdbx_description
1 polymer ?
#
loop_
_entity_poly.entity_id
_entity_poly.type
_entity_poly.pdbx_seq_one_letter_code
_entity_poly.pdbx_strand_id
1 'polypeptide(L)'
;MLLPNIERAVIDLRKLTDYVLNTSHPEGRHKARVFLSSLGITVADGEWLANTILASLWKSEAELQSHIHWGAIYRVDMEVVQGQRCAKVRTGWLCGAEAARLVTCFVVGECDETT
;
A
#
# COMPACT_ATOMS: atom_id res chain seq x y z
N MET A 1 -16.20 -3.56 -2.06
CA MET A 1 -16.61 -2.22 -2.56
C MET A 1 -15.40 -1.47 -3.09
N LEU A 2 -15.53 -0.42 -3.91
CA LEU A 2 -14.37 0.43 -4.25
C LEU A 2 -13.98 1.32 -3.06
N LEU A 3 -12.72 1.75 -3.03
CA LEU A 3 -12.24 2.69 -2.02
C LEU A 3 -12.99 4.05 -2.15
N PRO A 4 -13.55 4.61 -1.07
CA PRO A 4 -14.12 5.96 -1.14
C PRO A 4 -13.07 6.99 -1.52
N ASN A 5 -13.45 7.99 -2.33
CA ASN A 5 -12.56 9.04 -2.84
C ASN A 5 -11.35 8.51 -3.64
N ILE A 6 -11.51 7.37 -4.30
CA ILE A 6 -10.47 6.72 -5.12
C ILE A 6 -9.87 7.64 -6.20
N GLU A 7 -10.68 8.49 -6.85
CA GLU A 7 -10.20 9.46 -7.86
C GLU A 7 -9.25 10.52 -7.28
N ARG A 8 -9.35 10.74 -5.97
CA ARG A 8 -8.55 11.73 -5.21
C ARG A 8 -7.64 11.02 -4.21
N ALA A 9 -7.39 9.73 -4.40
CA ALA A 9 -6.48 8.96 -3.56
C ALA A 9 -5.05 9.47 -3.73
N VAL A 10 -4.35 9.66 -2.61
CA VAL A 10 -3.00 10.22 -2.59
C VAL A 10 -2.07 9.46 -1.66
N ILE A 11 -0.83 9.31 -2.11
CA ILE A 11 0.27 8.73 -1.37
C ILE A 11 1.34 9.81 -1.21
N ASP A 12 1.67 10.19 0.03
CA ASP A 12 2.85 11.00 0.29
C ASP A 12 4.09 10.11 0.07
N LEU A 13 4.91 10.44 -0.93
CA LEU A 13 6.10 9.68 -1.26
C LEU A 13 7.03 9.49 -0.06
N ARG A 14 7.11 10.48 0.83
CA ARG A 14 7.92 10.40 2.06
C ARG A 14 7.46 9.27 2.98
N LYS A 15 6.16 8.94 2.99
CA LYS A 15 5.65 7.79 3.73
C LYS A 15 6.28 6.48 3.22
N LEU A 16 6.51 6.38 1.92
CA LEU A 16 7.15 5.21 1.33
C LEU A 16 8.66 5.23 1.55
N THR A 17 9.33 6.35 1.24
CA THR A 17 10.79 6.43 1.27
C THR A 17 11.38 6.50 2.67
N ASP A 18 10.70 7.18 3.60
CA ASP A 18 11.27 7.48 4.93
C ASP A 18 10.82 6.46 5.98
N TYR A 19 9.72 5.74 5.72
CA TYR A 19 9.12 4.77 6.63
C TYR A 19 8.98 3.36 6.03
N VAL A 20 8.15 3.15 4.99
CA VAL A 20 7.80 1.79 4.53
C VAL A 20 9.00 1.03 3.95
N LEU A 21 9.76 1.68 3.07
CA LEU A 21 10.89 1.09 2.35
C LEU A 21 12.24 1.41 3.00
N ASN A 22 12.23 2.16 4.11
CA ASN A 22 13.44 2.56 4.81
C ASN A 22 13.94 1.48 5.77
N THR A 23 15.04 0.83 5.42
CA THR A 23 15.71 -0.18 6.26
C THR A 23 16.33 0.37 7.54
N SER A 24 16.53 1.68 7.63
CA SER A 24 17.08 2.36 8.80
C SER A 24 16.00 2.87 9.77
N HIS A 25 14.72 2.85 9.39
CA HIS A 25 13.64 3.32 10.26
C HIS A 25 13.38 2.32 11.41
N PRO A 26 13.36 2.76 12.69
CA PRO A 26 13.20 1.86 13.84
C PRO A 26 12.01 0.89 13.73
N GLU A 27 10.86 1.41 13.29
CA GLU A 27 9.62 0.63 13.11
C GLU A 27 9.41 0.13 11.67
N GLY A 28 10.04 0.81 10.70
CA GLY A 28 9.77 0.64 9.27
C GLY A 28 10.65 -0.43 8.63
N ARG A 29 11.84 -0.66 9.21
CA ARG A 29 12.84 -1.61 8.73
C ARG A 29 12.31 -3.03 8.49
N HIS A 30 11.34 -3.47 9.28
CA HIS A 30 10.76 -4.80 9.14
C HIS A 30 9.90 -4.88 7.87
N LYS A 31 9.17 -3.81 7.51
CA LYS A 31 8.42 -3.73 6.25
C LYS A 31 9.38 -3.64 5.07
N ALA A 32 10.39 -2.78 5.17
CA ALA A 32 11.40 -2.60 4.13
C ALA A 32 12.12 -3.92 3.78
N ARG A 33 12.50 -4.71 4.79
CA ARG A 33 13.12 -6.02 4.59
C ARG A 33 12.21 -6.99 3.85
N VAL A 34 10.92 -7.02 4.19
CA VAL A 34 9.96 -7.92 3.53
C VAL A 34 9.68 -7.47 2.10
N PHE A 35 9.56 -6.16 1.86
CA PHE A 35 9.46 -5.63 0.50
C PHE A 35 10.67 -5.99 -0.37
N LEU A 36 11.88 -5.88 0.19
CA LEU A 36 13.11 -6.29 -0.50
C LEU A 36 13.12 -7.80 -0.79
N SER A 37 12.72 -8.65 0.16
CA SER A 37 12.71 -10.10 -0.07
C SER A 37 11.63 -10.51 -1.08
N SER A 38 10.41 -9.99 -0.95
CA SER A 38 9.26 -10.45 -1.72
C SER A 38 9.18 -9.81 -3.11
N LEU A 39 9.56 -8.53 -3.25
CA LEU A 39 9.44 -7.79 -4.51
C LEU A 39 10.78 -7.29 -5.06
N GLY A 40 11.85 -7.32 -4.26
CA GLY A 40 13.14 -6.80 -4.68
C GLY A 40 13.24 -5.28 -4.64
N ILE A 41 12.28 -4.61 -3.98
CA ILE A 41 12.21 -3.15 -3.94
C ILE A 41 12.89 -2.54 -2.74
N THR A 42 13.36 -1.33 -2.96
CA THR A 42 14.08 -0.48 -2.00
C THR A 42 13.47 0.92 -1.98
N VAL A 43 14.06 1.83 -1.20
CA VAL A 43 13.69 3.25 -1.18
C VAL A 43 13.69 3.88 -2.59
N ALA A 44 14.58 3.42 -3.49
CA ALA A 44 14.66 3.93 -4.86
C ALA A 44 13.40 3.67 -5.69
N ASP A 45 12.61 2.67 -5.31
CA ASP A 45 11.39 2.25 -6.02
C ASP A 45 10.12 2.91 -5.43
N GLY A 46 10.26 3.89 -4.54
CA GLY A 46 9.13 4.52 -3.84
C GLY A 46 8.08 5.11 -4.78
N GLU A 47 8.50 5.83 -5.82
CA GLU A 47 7.57 6.41 -6.82
C GLU A 47 6.87 5.32 -7.62
N TRP A 48 7.61 4.28 -8.02
CA TRP A 48 7.07 3.14 -8.73
C TRP A 48 6.00 2.42 -7.90
N LEU A 49 6.28 2.20 -6.61
CA LEU A 49 5.34 1.54 -5.70
C LEU A 49 4.07 2.39 -5.51
N ALA A 50 4.21 3.70 -5.36
CA ALA A 50 3.07 4.62 -5.23
C ALA A 50 2.15 4.53 -6.46
N ASN A 51 2.72 4.64 -7.66
CA ASN A 51 1.97 4.57 -8.92
C ASN A 51 1.29 3.21 -9.09
N THR A 52 1.99 2.12 -8.74
CA THR A 52 1.45 0.76 -8.81
C THR A 52 0.26 0.58 -7.87
N ILE A 53 0.38 1.04 -6.61
CA ILE A 53 -0.72 0.99 -5.64
C ILE A 53 -1.93 1.77 -6.16
N LEU A 54 -1.75 3.02 -6.60
CA LEU A 54 -2.85 3.87 -7.08
C LEU A 54 -3.56 3.27 -8.29
N ALA A 55 -2.81 2.70 -9.24
CA ALA A 55 -3.37 2.05 -10.41
C ALA A 55 -4.17 0.79 -10.06
N SER A 56 -3.75 0.04 -9.03
CA SER A 56 -4.42 -1.19 -8.60
C SER A 56 -5.72 -0.95 -7.82
N LEU A 57 -5.90 0.22 -7.18
CA LEU A 57 -7.08 0.51 -6.36
C LEU A 57 -8.42 0.27 -7.06
N TRP A 58 -8.50 0.55 -8.36
CA TRP A 58 -9.74 0.40 -9.15
C TRP A 58 -10.15 -1.05 -9.39
N LYS A 59 -9.22 -1.98 -9.19
CA LYS A 59 -9.40 -3.41 -9.41
C LYS A 59 -9.45 -4.19 -8.08
N SER A 60 -9.34 -3.49 -6.96
CA SER A 60 -9.23 -4.10 -5.63
C SER A 60 -10.43 -3.74 -4.76
N GLU A 61 -10.87 -4.70 -3.97
CA GLU A 61 -11.93 -4.44 -2.99
C GLU A 61 -11.38 -3.76 -1.75
N ALA A 62 -12.04 -2.68 -1.35
CA ALA A 62 -11.86 -2.03 -0.08
C ALA A 62 -12.81 -2.62 0.98
N GLU A 63 -12.28 -2.79 2.18
CA GLU A 63 -12.99 -3.24 3.36
C GLU A 63 -12.93 -2.16 4.45
N LEU A 64 -14.09 -1.68 4.91
CA LEU A 64 -14.18 -0.78 6.04
C LEU A 64 -13.65 -1.47 7.30
N GLN A 65 -12.69 -0.85 7.99
CA GLN A 65 -12.11 -1.36 9.23
C GLN A 65 -12.66 -0.62 10.46
N SER A 66 -12.81 0.70 10.39
CA SER A 66 -13.34 1.51 11.49
C SER A 66 -13.79 2.89 11.04
N HIS A 67 -14.65 3.52 11.84
CA HIS A 67 -14.97 4.95 11.75
C HIS A 67 -14.21 5.71 12.83
N ILE A 68 -13.68 6.89 12.47
CA ILE A 68 -13.00 7.80 13.38
C ILE A 68 -13.55 9.22 13.19
N HIS A 69 -13.22 10.15 14.09
CA HIS A 69 -13.70 11.54 14.02
C HIS A 69 -13.38 12.25 12.69
N TRP A 70 -12.34 11.81 11.98
CA TRP A 70 -11.81 12.43 10.77
C TRP A 70 -12.20 11.72 9.47
N GLY A 71 -13.04 10.68 9.54
CA GLY A 71 -13.44 9.87 8.39
C GLY A 71 -13.51 8.38 8.73
N ALA A 72 -13.10 7.53 7.79
CA ALA A 72 -13.10 6.08 7.97
C ALA A 72 -11.77 5.47 7.51
N ILE A 73 -11.36 4.41 8.21
CA ILE A 73 -10.19 3.61 7.84
C ILE A 73 -10.64 2.43 6.99
N TYR A 74 -10.06 2.32 5.81
CA TYR A 74 -10.28 1.21 4.88
C TYR A 74 -8.99 0.41 4.70
N ARG A 75 -9.17 -0.88 4.46
CA ARG A 75 -8.12 -1.81 4.06
C ARG A 75 -8.35 -2.19 2.61
N VAL A 76 -7.28 -2.25 1.82
CA VAL A 76 -7.31 -2.77 0.45
C VAL A 76 -6.12 -3.70 0.30
N ASP A 77 -6.39 -4.96 -0.05
CA ASP A 77 -5.36 -5.93 -0.40
C ASP A 77 -5.28 -6.02 -1.93
N MET A 78 -4.06 -5.99 -2.46
CA MET A 78 -3.80 -5.98 -3.89
C MET A 78 -2.54 -6.77 -4.23
N GLU A 79 -2.50 -7.32 -5.43
CA GLU A 79 -1.28 -7.93 -5.96
C GLU A 79 -0.38 -6.85 -6.54
N VAL A 80 0.91 -6.95 -6.25
CA VAL A 80 1.96 -6.09 -6.79
C VAL A 80 2.97 -6.98 -7.49
N VAL A 81 3.26 -6.67 -8.75
CA VAL A 81 4.18 -7.44 -9.60
C VAL A 81 5.38 -6.58 -9.95
N GLN A 82 6.58 -7.09 -9.70
CA GLN A 82 7.86 -6.50 -10.11
C GLN A 82 8.74 -7.52 -10.82
N GLY A 83 8.87 -7.37 -12.14
CA GLY A 83 9.59 -8.35 -12.96
C GLY A 83 8.94 -9.72 -12.83
N GLN A 84 9.68 -10.72 -12.33
CA GLN A 84 9.19 -12.08 -12.07
C GLN A 84 8.68 -12.30 -10.63
N ARG A 85 8.68 -11.26 -9.79
CA ARG A 85 8.24 -11.35 -8.39
C ARG A 85 6.82 -10.83 -8.26
N CYS A 86 6.02 -11.50 -7.44
CA CYS A 86 4.66 -11.09 -7.12
C CYS A 86 4.42 -11.23 -5.63
N ALA A 87 3.80 -10.22 -5.01
CA ALA A 87 3.41 -10.28 -3.61
C ALA A 87 2.05 -9.62 -3.37
N LYS A 88 1.31 -10.14 -2.40
CA LYS A 88 0.08 -9.52 -1.90
C LYS A 88 0.45 -8.41 -0.93
N VAL A 89 0.06 -7.19 -1.26
CA VAL A 89 0.32 -5.98 -0.48
C VAL A 89 -0.98 -5.49 0.13
N ARG A 90 -0.98 -5.34 1.45
CA ARG A 90 -2.06 -4.70 2.20
C ARG A 90 -1.79 -3.22 2.33
N THR A 91 -2.78 -2.41 1.99
CA THR A 91 -2.75 -0.95 2.12
C THR A 91 -3.86 -0.48 3.06
N GLY A 92 -3.54 0.48 3.93
CA GLY A 92 -4.47 1.12 4.84
C GLY A 92 -4.70 2.56 4.44
N TRP A 93 -5.96 2.98 4.38
CA TRP A 93 -6.37 4.28 3.85
C TRP A 93 -7.26 5.01 4.85
N LEU A 94 -6.94 6.28 5.11
CA LEU A 94 -7.84 7.21 5.77
C LEU A 94 -8.66 7.94 4.70
N CYS A 95 -9.93 7.58 4.59
CA CYS A 95 -10.88 8.24 3.72
C CYS A 95 -11.60 9.34 4.50
N GLY A 96 -11.15 10.59 4.31
CA GLY A 96 -11.83 11.78 4.81
C GLY A 96 -12.87 12.31 3.82
N ALA A 97 -13.35 13.54 4.02
CA ALA A 97 -14.34 14.15 3.13
C ALA A 97 -13.82 14.34 1.68
N GLU A 98 -12.57 14.78 1.51
CA GLU A 98 -12.04 15.22 0.21
C GLU A 98 -11.19 14.18 -0.52
N ALA A 99 -10.54 13.27 0.20
CA ALA A 99 -9.51 12.39 -0.35
C ALA A 99 -9.30 11.15 0.52
N ALA A 100 -8.83 10.07 -0.12
CA ALA A 100 -8.25 8.92 0.55
C ALA A 100 -6.73 9.11 0.68
N ARG A 101 -6.19 8.94 1.88
CA ARG A 101 -4.75 9.09 2.14
C ARG A 101 -4.16 7.78 2.63
N LEU A 102 -3.05 7.36 2.04
CA LEU A 102 -2.34 6.17 2.51
C LEU A 102 -1.78 6.40 3.91
N VAL A 103 -2.13 5.51 4.84
CA VAL A 103 -1.66 5.51 6.22
C VAL A 103 -0.51 4.53 6.41
N THR A 104 -0.57 3.37 5.75
CA THR A 104 0.44 2.31 5.82
C THR A 104 0.30 1.36 4.63
N CYS A 105 1.38 0.66 4.27
CA CYS A 105 1.32 -0.54 3.46
C CYS A 105 2.40 -1.54 3.87
N PHE A 106 2.14 -2.83 3.63
CA PHE A 106 3.08 -3.92 3.90
C PHE A 106 2.67 -5.18 3.14
N VAL A 107 3.64 -6.04 2.84
CA VAL A 107 3.40 -7.35 2.25
C VAL A 107 2.72 -8.26 3.29
N VAL A 108 1.70 -9.01 2.86
CA VAL A 108 0.94 -9.96 3.67
C VAL A 108 1.04 -11.41 3.19
N GLY A 109 1.60 -11.64 2.00
CA GLY A 109 1.78 -12.98 1.44
C GLY A 109 2.30 -12.96 0.01
N GLU A 110 2.38 -14.13 -0.58
CA GLU A 110 2.62 -14.32 -2.02
C GLU A 110 1.32 -14.05 -2.79
N CYS A 111 1.41 -13.85 -4.10
CA CYS A 111 0.23 -13.80 -4.95
C CYS A 111 -0.41 -15.18 -5.03
N ASP A 112 -1.72 -15.23 -5.23
CA ASP A 112 -2.40 -16.51 -5.32
C ASP A 112 -1.93 -17.20 -6.62
N GLU A 113 -1.50 -18.47 -6.55
CA GLU A 113 -1.34 -19.27 -7.76
C GLU A 113 -2.74 -19.37 -8.38
N THR A 114 -2.98 -18.70 -9.51
CA THR A 114 -4.19 -18.91 -10.30
C THR A 114 -4.32 -20.41 -10.57
N THR A 115 -5.21 -21.07 -9.81
CA THR A 115 -5.58 -22.47 -10.00
C THR A 115 -6.49 -22.58 -11.21
#